data_AF-A0A849SS01-F1
#
_entry.id   AF-A0A849SS01-F1
#
_cell.length_a   1.000
_cell.length_b   1.000
_cell.length_c   1.000
_cell.angle_alpha   90.00
_cell.angle_beta   90.00
_cell.angle_gamma   90.00
#
_symmetry.space_group_name_H-M   'P 1'
#
loop_
_entity.id
_entity.type
_entity.pdbx_description
1 polymer ?
#
loop_
_entity_poly.entity_id
_entity_poly.type
_entity_poly.pdbx_seq_one_letter_code
_entity_poly.pdbx_strand_id
1 'polypeptide(L)'
;GERFVMMALQNTDDRILSGKSANPSFLFACLLWHEMLAAWEVYKAEGQHAIPALHNAMSEVIATQAEKLAIHNRYTATMKEIWGLQPRFEQRAGKRPFGLLTHPRYRAGYDFLLLRCESGELPMELGEWWTAFAEADGDARVAMLQADTEPKKRKKRNRKKPSGANAGNATNA
;
A
#
# COMPACT_ATOMS: atom_id res chain seq x y z
N GLY A 1 13.06 -14.86 -1.75
CA GLY A 1 11.62 -15.10 -1.62
C GLY A 1 11.21 -16.37 -0.94
N GLU A 2 11.97 -17.47 -1.09
CA GLU A 2 11.63 -18.75 -0.46
C GLU A 2 11.39 -18.64 1.06
N ARG A 3 12.29 -17.97 1.78
CA ARG A 3 12.14 -17.75 3.24
C ARG A 3 10.83 -17.05 3.61
N PHE A 4 10.42 -16.02 2.86
CA PHE A 4 9.17 -15.30 3.09
C PHE A 4 7.95 -16.21 2.89
N VAL A 5 7.94 -16.99 1.80
CA VAL A 5 6.85 -17.92 1.51
C VAL A 5 6.76 -19.02 2.58
N MET A 6 7.90 -19.59 2.98
CA MET A 6 7.96 -20.60 4.04
C MET A 6 7.45 -20.06 5.37
N MET A 7 7.81 -18.83 5.74
CA MET A 7 7.30 -18.18 6.95
C MET A 7 5.79 -17.91 6.86
N ALA A 8 5.27 -17.46 5.70
CA ALA A 8 3.83 -17.29 5.50
C ALA A 8 3.07 -18.61 5.68
N LEU A 9 3.60 -19.71 5.15
CA LEU A 9 3.02 -21.05 5.27
C LEU A 9 3.06 -21.52 6.73
N GLN A 10 4.21 -21.42 7.40
CA GLN A 10 4.35 -21.81 8.81
C GLN A 10 3.39 -21.02 9.71
N ASN A 11 3.32 -19.69 9.55
CA ASN A 11 2.39 -18.85 10.32
C ASN A 11 0.91 -19.21 10.05
N THR A 12 0.60 -19.65 8.83
CA THR A 12 -0.75 -20.12 8.47
C THR A 12 -1.06 -21.44 9.14
N ASP A 13 -0.11 -22.39 9.13
CA ASP A 13 -0.23 -23.70 9.77
C ASP A 13 -0.43 -23.54 11.28
N ASP A 14 0.43 -22.77 11.96
CA ASP A 14 0.33 -22.50 13.40
C ASP A 14 -1.03 -21.89 13.77
N ARG A 15 -1.54 -21.01 12.92
CA ARG A 15 -2.84 -20.37 13.11
C ARG A 15 -3.97 -21.40 13.02
N ILE A 16 -3.95 -22.27 12.02
CA ILE A 16 -4.94 -23.34 11.85
C ILE A 16 -4.87 -24.32 13.04
N LEU A 17 -3.67 -24.73 13.43
CA LEU A 17 -3.44 -25.60 14.59
C LEU A 17 -3.93 -24.98 15.90
N SER A 18 -3.85 -23.66 16.04
CA SER A 18 -4.41 -22.91 17.17
C SER A 18 -5.94 -22.72 17.12
N GLY A 19 -6.63 -23.35 16.16
CA GLY A 19 -8.09 -23.25 15.99
C GLY A 19 -8.57 -21.93 15.37
N LYS A 20 -7.65 -21.10 14.84
CA LYS A 20 -7.98 -19.84 14.16
C LYS A 20 -8.08 -20.06 12.65
N SER A 21 -9.03 -19.37 12.00
CA SER A 21 -9.16 -19.43 10.54
C SER A 21 -7.99 -18.72 9.84
N ALA A 22 -7.51 -19.33 8.75
CA ALA A 22 -6.60 -18.72 7.79
C ALA A 22 -7.39 -17.83 6.80
N ASN A 23 -6.82 -16.68 6.43
CA ASN A 23 -7.40 -15.81 5.43
C ASN A 23 -6.85 -16.18 4.03
N PRO A 24 -7.65 -16.76 3.12
CA PRO A 24 -7.15 -17.20 1.81
C PRO A 24 -6.55 -16.06 0.98
N SER A 25 -7.14 -14.86 1.03
CA SER A 25 -6.62 -13.70 0.29
C SER A 25 -5.23 -13.30 0.78
N PHE A 26 -4.98 -13.37 2.09
CA PHE A 26 -3.68 -13.04 2.67
C PHE A 26 -2.64 -14.07 2.25
N LEU A 27 -2.99 -15.36 2.30
CA LEU A 27 -2.11 -16.43 1.87
C LEU A 27 -1.73 -16.28 0.39
N PHE A 28 -2.71 -16.09 -0.50
CA PHE A 28 -2.43 -15.85 -1.92
C PHE A 28 -1.60 -14.58 -2.15
N ALA A 29 -1.85 -13.50 -1.40
CA ALA A 29 -1.02 -12.30 -1.48
C ALA A 29 0.45 -12.59 -1.14
N CYS A 30 0.70 -13.49 -0.17
CA CYS A 30 2.05 -13.89 0.21
C CYS A 30 2.71 -14.78 -0.85
N LEU A 31 1.99 -15.79 -1.34
CA LEU A 31 2.51 -16.73 -2.34
C LEU A 31 2.91 -16.03 -3.65
N LEU A 32 2.11 -15.05 -4.07
CA LEU A 32 2.30 -14.33 -5.34
C LEU A 32 3.11 -13.04 -5.20
N TRP A 33 3.61 -12.74 -4.00
CA TRP A 33 4.33 -11.50 -3.73
C TRP A 33 5.54 -11.28 -4.63
N HIS A 34 6.35 -12.33 -4.79
CA HIS A 34 7.61 -12.24 -5.54
C HIS A 34 7.39 -12.12 -7.05
N GLU A 35 6.36 -12.79 -7.57
CA GLU A 35 5.92 -12.60 -8.97
C GLU A 35 5.47 -11.16 -9.20
N MET A 36 4.69 -10.61 -8.27
CA MET A 36 4.22 -9.22 -8.32
C MET A 36 5.37 -8.22 -8.24
N LEU A 37 6.36 -8.44 -7.35
CA LEU A 37 7.57 -7.63 -7.29
C LEU A 37 8.36 -7.66 -8.59
N ALA A 38 8.55 -8.85 -9.19
CA ALA A 38 9.27 -8.98 -10.45
C ALA A 38 8.57 -8.20 -11.58
N ALA A 39 7.25 -8.35 -11.72
CA ALA A 39 6.46 -7.59 -12.70
C ALA A 39 6.53 -6.07 -12.43
N TRP A 40 6.54 -5.66 -11.16
CA TRP A 40 6.64 -4.24 -10.80
C TRP A 40 8.00 -3.63 -11.18
N GLU A 41 9.10 -4.37 -11.00
CA GLU A 41 10.42 -3.92 -11.45
C GLU A 41 10.50 -3.77 -12.97
N VAL A 42 9.87 -4.68 -13.74
CA VAL A 42 9.79 -4.57 -15.20
C VAL A 42 9.10 -3.27 -15.61
N TYR A 43 7.89 -3.00 -15.09
CA TYR A 43 7.17 -1.77 -15.42
C TYR A 43 7.90 -0.49 -14.98
N LYS A 44 8.63 -0.53 -13.86
CA LYS A 44 9.49 0.60 -13.43
C LYS A 44 10.66 0.80 -14.39
N ALA A 45 11.29 -0.28 -14.85
CA ALA A 45 12.40 -0.23 -15.81
C ALA A 45 11.96 0.34 -17.17
N GLU A 46 10.68 0.18 -17.55
CA GLU A 46 10.06 0.82 -18.71
C GLU A 46 9.80 2.32 -18.54
N GLY A 47 10.17 2.91 -17.40
CA GLY A 47 10.04 4.35 -17.13
C GLY A 47 8.69 4.76 -16.56
N GLN A 48 7.82 3.82 -16.19
CA GLN A 48 6.56 4.14 -15.53
C GLN A 48 6.80 4.65 -14.11
N HIS A 49 5.95 5.56 -13.65
CA HIS A 49 5.95 5.98 -12.26
C HIS A 49 5.59 4.81 -11.34
N ALA A 50 6.18 4.77 -10.15
CA ALA A 50 6.12 3.63 -9.22
C ALA A 50 4.69 3.15 -8.91
N ILE A 51 3.73 4.06 -8.65
CA ILE A 51 2.35 3.68 -8.30
C ILE A 51 1.57 3.15 -9.51
N PRO A 52 1.55 3.82 -10.68
CA PRO A 52 0.99 3.24 -11.90
C PRO A 52 1.61 1.87 -12.26
N ALA A 53 2.93 1.75 -12.19
CA ALA A 53 3.66 0.51 -12.44
C ALA A 53 3.19 -0.63 -11.52
N LEU A 54 2.98 -0.31 -10.23
CA LEU A 54 2.48 -1.27 -9.25
C LEU A 54 1.08 -1.77 -9.63
N HIS A 55 0.16 -0.88 -9.99
CA HIS A 55 -1.19 -1.27 -10.37
C HIS A 55 -1.24 -2.12 -11.65
N ASN A 56 -0.34 -1.87 -12.60
CA ASN A 56 -0.18 -2.69 -13.80
C ASN A 56 0.35 -4.08 -13.44
N ALA A 57 1.43 -4.16 -12.66
CA ALA A 57 2.00 -5.43 -12.17
C ALA A 57 0.98 -6.29 -11.42
N MET A 58 0.21 -5.68 -10.51
CA MET A 58 -0.87 -6.37 -9.79
C MET A 58 -1.90 -6.98 -10.73
N SER A 59 -2.25 -6.26 -11.81
CA SER A 59 -3.29 -6.69 -12.73
C SER A 59 -2.80 -7.80 -13.67
N GLU A 60 -1.55 -7.73 -14.11
CA GLU A 60 -0.87 -8.78 -14.86
C GLU A 60 -0.80 -10.08 -14.08
N VAL A 61 -0.19 -10.05 -12.87
CA VAL A 61 -0.03 -11.27 -12.05
C VAL A 61 -1.37 -11.91 -11.70
N ILE A 62 -2.38 -11.10 -11.38
CA ILE A 62 -3.71 -11.64 -11.11
C ILE A 62 -4.34 -12.26 -12.35
N ALA A 63 -4.17 -11.67 -13.54
CA ALA A 63 -4.70 -12.25 -14.78
C ALA A 63 -4.03 -13.59 -15.09
N THR A 64 -2.70 -13.67 -14.99
CA THR A 64 -1.93 -14.90 -15.22
C THR A 64 -2.32 -16.02 -14.25
N GLN A 65 -2.62 -15.68 -12.98
CA GLN A 65 -2.98 -16.67 -11.96
C GLN A 65 -4.46 -17.03 -11.97
N ALA A 66 -5.35 -16.13 -12.42
CA ALA A 66 -6.79 -16.39 -12.58
C ALA A 66 -7.08 -17.46 -13.65
N GLU A 67 -6.19 -17.66 -14.62
CA GLU A 67 -6.30 -18.74 -15.61
C GLU A 67 -6.00 -20.12 -15.02
N LYS A 68 -5.16 -20.18 -13.97
CA LYS A 68 -4.65 -21.43 -13.38
C LYS A 68 -5.40 -21.84 -12.12
N LEU A 69 -5.88 -20.86 -11.37
CA LEU A 69 -6.58 -21.02 -10.12
C LEU A 69 -7.96 -20.37 -10.30
N ALA A 70 -9.04 -21.05 -9.92
CA ALA A 70 -10.39 -20.47 -9.89
C ALA A 70 -10.52 -19.41 -8.78
N ILE A 71 -9.64 -18.39 -8.79
CA ILE A 71 -9.59 -17.32 -7.81
C ILE A 71 -10.81 -16.44 -8.07
N HIS A 72 -11.84 -16.62 -7.26
CA HIS A 72 -12.98 -15.71 -7.25
C HIS A 72 -12.52 -14.27 -7.02
N ASN A 73 -13.08 -13.32 -7.77
CA ASN A 73 -12.79 -11.87 -7.73
C ASN A 73 -12.77 -11.25 -6.31
N ARG A 74 -13.44 -11.87 -5.34
CA ARG A 74 -13.43 -11.42 -3.93
C ARG A 74 -12.05 -11.46 -3.28
N TYR A 75 -11.17 -12.39 -3.69
CA TYR A 75 -9.85 -12.54 -3.09
C TYR A 75 -8.84 -11.57 -3.69
N THR A 76 -8.91 -11.37 -5.02
CA THR A 76 -7.99 -10.51 -5.77
C THR A 76 -8.05 -9.06 -5.30
N ALA A 77 -9.23 -8.54 -4.96
CA ALA A 77 -9.39 -7.19 -4.42
C ALA A 77 -8.57 -7.00 -3.12
N THR A 78 -8.67 -7.96 -2.20
CA THR A 78 -7.94 -7.89 -0.92
C THR A 78 -6.43 -8.02 -1.13
N MET A 79 -5.99 -8.86 -2.08
CA MET A 79 -4.57 -8.99 -2.43
C MET A 79 -4.00 -7.67 -2.96
N LYS A 80 -4.69 -7.02 -3.91
CA LYS A 80 -4.31 -5.70 -4.45
C LYS A 80 -4.23 -4.64 -3.35
N GLU A 81 -5.16 -4.65 -2.41
CA GLU A 81 -5.13 -3.74 -1.25
C GLU A 81 -3.88 -3.98 -0.38
N ILE A 82 -3.58 -5.23 -0.03
CA ILE A 82 -2.39 -5.58 0.78
C ILE A 82 -1.10 -5.13 0.10
N TRP A 83 -0.93 -5.48 -1.18
CA TRP A 83 0.24 -5.08 -1.97
C TRP A 83 0.35 -3.56 -2.12
N GLY A 84 -0.77 -2.87 -2.31
CA GLY A 84 -0.82 -1.42 -2.50
C GLY A 84 -0.46 -0.63 -1.22
N LEU A 85 -0.57 -1.26 -0.05
CA LEU A 85 -0.10 -0.68 1.21
C LEU A 85 1.42 -0.79 1.38
N GLN A 86 2.09 -1.76 0.74
CA GLN A 86 3.51 -2.04 0.97
C GLN A 86 4.42 -0.83 0.74
N PRO A 87 4.36 -0.10 -0.39
CA PRO A 87 5.20 1.08 -0.58
C PRO A 87 4.82 2.27 0.32
N ARG A 88 3.62 2.24 0.93
CA ARG A 88 3.16 3.30 1.85
C ARG A 88 3.72 3.11 3.24
N PHE A 89 4.03 1.87 3.65
CA PHE A 89 4.69 1.60 4.93
C PHE A 89 6.10 2.19 4.99
N GLU A 90 6.76 2.42 3.85
CA GLU A 90 8.06 3.11 3.81
C GLU A 90 7.95 4.63 4.03
N GLN A 91 6.74 5.21 3.89
CA GLN A 91 6.50 6.65 3.98
C GLN A 91 6.17 7.08 5.42
N ARG A 92 7.22 7.25 6.25
CA ARG A 92 7.11 7.58 7.69
C ARG A 92 7.01 9.07 8.02
N ALA A 93 6.84 9.93 7.03
CA ALA A 93 6.80 11.39 7.19
C ALA A 93 5.37 11.97 7.09
N GLY A 94 5.15 13.06 7.84
CA GLY A 94 3.93 13.87 7.77
C GLY A 94 2.65 13.12 8.15
N LYS A 95 1.56 13.34 7.40
CA LYS A 95 0.23 12.77 7.72
C LYS A 95 0.02 11.34 7.18
N ARG A 96 0.95 10.84 6.36
CA ARG A 96 0.79 9.56 5.65
C ARG A 96 0.67 8.37 6.62
N PRO A 97 1.47 8.28 7.69
CA PRO A 97 1.34 7.16 8.63
C PRO A 97 -0.02 7.10 9.32
N PHE A 98 -0.57 8.24 9.72
CA PHE A 98 -1.91 8.30 10.34
C PHE A 98 -3.01 7.79 9.41
N GLY A 99 -2.99 8.18 8.14
CA GLY A 99 -3.95 7.70 7.16
C GLY A 99 -3.84 6.20 6.90
N LEU A 100 -2.66 5.62 7.08
CA LEU A 100 -2.46 4.18 6.93
C LEU A 100 -3.09 3.39 8.08
N LEU A 101 -3.00 3.89 9.32
CA LEU A 101 -3.64 3.27 10.49
C LEU A 101 -5.16 3.18 10.37
N THR A 102 -5.80 4.13 9.68
CA THR A 102 -7.26 4.14 9.49
C THR A 102 -7.72 3.30 8.29
N HIS A 103 -6.79 2.69 7.55
CA HIS A 103 -7.15 1.91 6.36
C HIS A 103 -7.87 0.61 6.76
N PRO A 104 -8.98 0.20 6.10
CA PRO A 104 -9.72 -1.01 6.46
C PRO A 104 -8.88 -2.31 6.42
N ARG A 105 -7.84 -2.32 5.58
CA ARG A 105 -6.88 -3.43 5.47
C ARG A 105 -5.55 -3.19 6.19
N TYR A 106 -5.46 -2.18 7.05
CA TYR A 106 -4.22 -1.88 7.76
C TYR A 106 -3.64 -3.13 8.43
N ARG A 107 -4.44 -3.89 9.19
CA ARG A 107 -3.95 -5.09 9.88
C ARG A 107 -3.32 -6.11 8.95
N ALA A 108 -3.99 -6.43 7.84
CA ALA A 108 -3.46 -7.37 6.85
C ALA A 108 -2.21 -6.82 6.14
N GLY A 109 -2.19 -5.53 5.80
CA GLY A 109 -1.00 -4.90 5.22
C GLY A 109 0.19 -4.87 6.18
N TYR A 110 -0.09 -4.68 7.47
CA TYR A 110 0.90 -4.63 8.55
C TYR A 110 1.45 -6.02 8.88
N ASP A 111 0.60 -7.05 8.98
CA ASP A 111 1.04 -8.44 9.15
C ASP A 111 1.95 -8.86 7.98
N PHE A 112 1.62 -8.42 6.77
CA PHE A 112 2.46 -8.63 5.60
C PHE A 112 3.81 -7.90 5.68
N LEU A 113 3.81 -6.65 6.17
CA LEU A 113 5.05 -5.90 6.40
C LEU A 113 5.95 -6.61 7.41
N LEU A 114 5.40 -7.09 8.53
CA LEU A 114 6.17 -7.80 9.55
C LEU A 114 6.81 -9.06 8.96
N LEU A 115 6.05 -9.82 8.17
CA LEU A 115 6.57 -11.00 7.49
C LEU A 115 7.75 -10.66 6.55
N ARG A 116 7.68 -9.52 5.84
CA ARG A 116 8.81 -9.03 5.00
C ARG A 116 10.01 -8.63 5.83
N CYS A 117 9.80 -8.08 7.03
CA CYS A 117 10.90 -7.75 7.93
C CYS A 117 11.56 -9.03 8.47
N GLU A 118 10.76 -9.97 8.96
CA GLU A 118 11.21 -11.26 9.53
C GLU A 118 11.92 -12.15 8.49
N SER A 119 11.50 -12.07 7.23
CA SER A 119 12.16 -12.77 6.12
C SER A 119 13.46 -12.11 5.68
N GLY A 120 13.73 -10.88 6.12
CA GLY A 120 14.90 -10.07 5.75
C GLY A 120 14.74 -9.30 4.43
N GLU A 121 13.54 -9.22 3.86
CA GLU A 121 13.27 -8.36 2.68
C GLU A 121 13.28 -6.87 3.02
N LEU A 122 12.96 -6.53 4.27
CA LEU A 122 12.97 -5.17 4.79
C LEU A 122 13.71 -5.12 6.13
N PRO A 123 14.24 -3.94 6.53
CA PRO A 123 14.86 -3.78 7.84
C PRO A 123 13.86 -4.03 8.97
N MET A 124 14.26 -4.79 9.99
CA MET A 124 13.43 -5.05 11.19
C MET A 124 12.97 -3.75 11.88
N GLU A 125 13.83 -2.74 11.89
CA GLU A 125 13.54 -1.41 12.45
C GLU A 125 12.29 -0.76 11.84
N LEU A 126 11.94 -1.09 10.59
CA LEU A 126 10.74 -0.58 9.96
C LEU A 126 9.48 -1.18 10.60
N GLY A 127 9.48 -2.50 10.84
CA GLY A 127 8.39 -3.19 11.53
C GLY A 127 8.25 -2.72 12.98
N GLU A 128 9.37 -2.58 13.70
CA GLU A 128 9.40 -2.07 15.07
C GLU A 128 8.86 -0.64 15.17
N TRP A 129 9.26 0.24 14.24
CA TRP A 129 8.75 1.60 14.19
C TRP A 129 7.23 1.62 13.99
N TRP A 130 6.68 0.79 13.10
CA TRP A 130 5.24 0.71 12.88
C TRP A 130 4.48 0.11 14.05
N THR A 131 5.08 -0.85 14.77
CA THR A 131 4.54 -1.39 16.03
C THR A 131 4.39 -0.25 17.04
N ALA A 132 5.48 0.44 17.33
CA ALA A 132 5.51 1.53 18.29
C ALA A 132 4.60 2.69 17.87
N PHE A 133 4.54 3.01 16.57
CA PHE A 133 3.68 4.10 16.06
C PHE A 133 2.19 3.78 16.21
N ALA A 134 1.79 2.52 16.01
CA ALA A 134 0.41 2.08 16.18
C ALA A 134 -0.03 2.10 17.66
N GLU A 135 0.90 1.84 18.58
CA GLU A 135 0.66 1.81 20.03
C GLU A 135 0.75 3.20 20.69
N ALA A 136 1.64 4.07 20.20
CA ALA A 136 1.81 5.42 20.73
C ALA A 136 0.54 6.25 20.55
N ASP A 137 0.25 7.19 21.46
CA ASP A 137 -0.90 8.08 21.39
C ASP A 137 -0.50 9.56 21.29
N GLY A 138 -1.47 10.41 20.97
CA GLY A 138 -1.38 11.88 21.00
C GLY A 138 -0.05 12.45 20.48
N ASP A 139 0.64 13.18 21.37
CA ASP A 139 1.88 13.89 21.08
C ASP A 139 3.08 12.95 20.89
N ALA A 140 3.10 11.80 21.58
CA ALA A 140 4.15 10.81 21.43
C ALA A 140 4.18 10.26 19.99
N ARG A 141 3.00 9.96 19.42
CA ARG A 141 2.88 9.51 18.03
C ARG A 141 3.35 10.57 17.03
N VAL A 142 3.08 11.85 17.29
CA VAL A 142 3.54 12.96 16.42
C VAL A 142 5.07 13.10 16.48
N ALA A 143 5.66 12.93 17.65
CA ALA A 143 7.11 13.03 17.84
C ALA A 143 7.90 11.92 17.11
N MET A 144 7.28 10.77 16.82
CA MET A 144 7.90 9.65 16.10
C MET A 144 8.04 9.86 14.58
N LEU A 145 7.36 10.85 14.01
CA LEU A 145 7.35 11.07 12.56
C LEU A 145 8.75 11.45 12.06
N GLN A 146 9.12 10.90 10.91
CA GLN A 146 10.35 11.32 10.25
C GLN A 146 10.19 12.69 9.60
N ALA A 147 11.32 13.42 9.52
CA ALA A 147 11.37 14.67 8.78
C ALA A 147 11.00 14.43 7.31
N ASP A 148 10.13 15.30 6.78
CA ASP A 148 9.68 15.25 5.39
C ASP A 148 10.83 15.75 4.49
N THR A 149 11.66 14.83 4.01
CA THR A 149 12.79 15.14 3.11
C THR A 149 12.36 15.28 1.65
N GLU A 150 11.09 14.97 1.32
CA GLU A 150 10.58 15.19 -0.03
C GLU A 150 10.34 16.69 -0.30
N PRO A 151 10.89 17.26 -1.39
CA PRO A 151 10.62 18.64 -1.75
C PRO A 151 9.14 18.82 -2.06
N LYS A 152 8.41 19.52 -1.18
CA LYS A 152 7.02 19.93 -1.40
C LYS A 152 6.91 20.70 -2.72
N LYS A 153 6.53 20.02 -3.81
CA LYS A 153 6.06 20.69 -5.03
C LYS A 153 4.85 21.52 -4.65
N ARG A 154 5.06 22.84 -4.50
CA ARG A 154 4.00 23.83 -4.26
C ARG A 154 2.89 23.58 -5.27
N LYS A 155 1.75 23.06 -4.81
CA LYS A 155 0.52 22.98 -5.61
C LYS A 155 0.25 24.39 -6.15
N LYS A 156 0.47 24.60 -7.45
CA LYS A 156 0.12 25.84 -8.14
C LYS A 156 -1.39 25.98 -8.02
N ARG A 157 -1.82 26.77 -7.04
CA ARG A 157 -3.24 27.05 -6.76
C ARG A 157 -3.79 27.68 -8.04
N ASN A 158 -4.56 26.91 -8.80
CA ASN A 158 -5.15 27.35 -10.05
C ASN A 158 -6.07 28.53 -9.70
N ARG A 159 -5.63 29.76 -9.96
CA ARG A 159 -6.40 30.97 -9.74
C ARG A 159 -7.60 30.88 -10.68
N LYS A 160 -8.77 30.52 -10.15
CA LYS A 160 -10.05 30.69 -10.84
C LYS A 160 -10.12 32.15 -11.30
N LYS A 161 -10.08 32.37 -12.61
CA LYS A 161 -10.42 33.67 -13.22
C LYS A 161 -11.86 34.01 -12.81
N PRO A 162 -12.14 35.20 -12.26
CA PRO A 162 -13.51 35.62 -12.08
C PRO A 162 -14.13 35.86 -13.46
N SER A 163 -15.25 35.18 -13.72
CA SER A 163 -16.14 35.47 -14.83
C SER A 163 -16.73 36.86 -14.60
N GLY A 164 -16.22 37.86 -15.31
CA GLY A 164 -16.82 39.19 -15.36
C GLY A 164 -18.13 39.11 -16.14
N ALA A 165 -19.24 39.00 -15.41
CA ALA A 165 -20.54 39.38 -15.90
C ALA A 165 -20.55 40.89 -16.17
N ASN A 166 -20.83 41.29 -17.41
CA ASN A 166 -21.39 42.61 -17.66
C ASN A 166 -22.47 42.48 -18.74
N ALA A 167 -23.70 42.28 -18.29
CA ALA A 167 -24.91 42.39 -19.08
C ALA A 167 -25.79 43.46 -18.43
N GLY A 168 -26.20 44.44 -19.25
CA GLY A 168 -27.13 45.54 -18.92
C GLY A 168 -26.43 46.90 -18.88
N ASN A 169 -26.92 47.98 -19.50
CA ASN A 169 -28.16 48.23 -20.24
C ASN A 169 -28.08 49.65 -20.87
N ALA A 170 -29.05 49.97 -21.74
CA ALA A 170 -29.57 51.32 -22.11
C ALA A 170 -29.01 52.09 -23.34
N THR A 171 -29.74 51.95 -24.45
CA THR A 171 -30.37 53.02 -25.28
C THR A 171 -29.96 54.49 -25.09
N ASN A 172 -29.49 55.15 -26.17
CA ASN A 172 -30.15 56.29 -26.86
C ASN A 172 -29.16 57.04 -27.78
N ALA A 173 -29.45 57.05 -29.09
CA ALA A 173 -29.38 58.15 -30.07
C ALA A 173 -29.43 57.58 -31.49
#